data_AF-A0A362XBY2-F1
#
_entry.id   AF-A0A362XBY2-F1
#
_cell.length_a   1.000
_cell.length_b   1.000
_cell.length_c   1.000
_cell.angle_alpha   90.00
_cell.angle_beta   90.00
_cell.angle_gamma   90.00
#
_symmetry.space_group_name_H-M   'P 1'
#
loop_
_entity.id
_entity.type
_entity.pdbx_description
1 polymer ?
#
loop_
_entity_poly.entity_id
_entity_poly.type
_entity_poly.pdbx_seq_one_letter_code
_entity_poly.pdbx_strand_id
1 'polypeptide(L)' 'MDFSELFASTGGFNQDIGGWNTSSATQMDEMFYKAAVFNQDISSWCVPLIKEEPRNFSTESPLSPGQLPLWGECPE' A
#
# COMPACT_ATOMS: atom_id res chain seq x y z
N MET A 1 -5.25 -12.43 -2.36
CA MET A 1 -5.60 -12.03 -0.98
C MET A 1 -6.08 -10.60 -1.04
N ASP A 2 -7.20 -10.32 -0.38
CA ASP A 2 -7.79 -8.98 -0.35
C ASP A 2 -7.24 -8.21 0.85
N PHE A 3 -6.69 -7.02 0.59
CA PHE A 3 -6.18 -6.08 1.59
C PHE A 3 -6.91 -4.73 1.52
N SER A 4 -8.03 -4.66 0.81
CA SER A 4 -8.78 -3.43 0.63
C SER A 4 -9.21 -2.87 1.98
N GLU A 5 -9.13 -1.55 2.12
CA GLU A 5 -9.55 -0.78 3.30
C GLU A 5 -8.87 -1.13 4.64
N LEU A 6 -7.84 -1.99 4.66
CA LEU A 6 -7.26 -2.51 5.92
C LEU A 6 -6.81 -1.41 6.90
N PHE A 7 -6.31 -0.30 6.38
CA PHE A 7 -5.88 0.87 7.15
C PHE A 7 -6.63 2.15 6.76
N ALA A 8 -7.77 2.04 6.08
CA ALA A 8 -8.58 3.19 5.72
C ALA A 8 -9.02 3.99 6.95
N SER A 9 -8.86 5.31 6.91
CA SER A 9 -9.18 6.24 8.00
C SER A 9 -8.52 5.93 9.34
N THR A 10 -7.41 5.17 9.35
CA THR A 10 -6.66 4.89 10.58
C THR A 10 -5.77 6.08 10.95
N GLY A 11 -6.33 7.04 11.67
CA GLY A 11 -5.65 8.30 12.00
C GLY A 11 -4.42 8.20 12.90
N GLY A 12 -4.13 7.02 13.48
CA GLY A 12 -2.99 6.81 14.38
C GLY A 12 -2.07 5.65 13.99
N PHE A 13 -2.36 4.92 12.91
CA PHE A 13 -1.54 3.78 12.51
C PHE A 13 -0.33 4.25 11.70
N ASN A 14 0.87 4.02 12.21
CA ASN A 14 2.13 4.34 11.54
C ASN A 14 3.24 3.36 11.93
N GLN A 15 2.90 2.07 12.04
CA GLN A 15 3.86 1.02 12.39
C GLN A 15 4.59 0.54 11.13
N ASP A 16 5.85 0.13 11.28
CA ASP A 16 6.63 -0.44 10.19
C ASP A 16 6.01 -1.75 9.69
N ILE A 17 5.67 -1.76 8.40
CA ILE A 17 5.11 -2.89 7.66
C ILE A 17 5.87 -3.14 6.35
N GLY A 18 7.05 -2.56 6.17
CA GLY A 18 7.85 -2.71 4.93
C GLY A 18 8.26 -4.17 4.64
N GLY A 19 8.25 -5.03 5.67
CA GLY A 19 8.56 -6.46 5.56
C GLY A 19 7.38 -7.38 5.21
N TRP A 20 6.18 -6.84 4.92
CA TRP A 20 5.03 -7.68 4.57
C TRP A 20 5.19 -8.37 3.22
N ASN A 21 4.74 -9.63 3.13
CA ASN A 21 4.69 -10.36 1.88
C ASN A 21 3.36 -10.09 1.14
N THR A 22 3.42 -9.27 0.10
CA THR A 22 2.27 -8.86 -0.72
C THR A 22 2.14 -9.62 -2.05
N SER A 23 2.98 -10.63 -2.29
CA SER A 23 3.05 -11.35 -3.59
C SER A 23 1.73 -12.02 -3.99
N SER A 24 0.86 -12.31 -3.03
CA SER A 24 -0.46 -12.92 -3.25
C SER A 24 -1.62 -11.91 -3.24
N ALA A 25 -1.34 -10.60 -3.08
CA ALA A 25 -2.37 -9.58 -3.02
C ALA A 25 -3.10 -9.46 -4.37
N THR A 26 -4.43 -9.46 -4.35
CA THR A 26 -5.29 -9.41 -5.54
C THR A 26 -6.16 -8.17 -5.57
N GLN A 27 -6.35 -7.51 -4.42
CA GLN A 27 -7.08 -6.26 -4.24
C GLN A 27 -6.43 -5.48 -3.08
N MET A 28 -6.26 -4.17 -3.25
CA MET A 28 -5.67 -3.25 -2.26
C MET A 28 -6.35 -1.88 -2.34
N ASP A 29 -7.61 -1.83 -2.78
CA ASP A 29 -8.34 -0.56 -2.93
C ASP A 29 -8.47 0.13 -1.57
N GLU A 30 -8.30 1.45 -1.54
CA GLU A 30 -8.44 2.28 -0.33
C GLU A 30 -7.58 1.84 0.87
N MET A 31 -6.55 1.01 0.69
CA MET A 31 -5.81 0.40 1.80
C MET A 31 -5.30 1.41 2.82
N PHE A 32 -4.77 2.55 2.37
CA PHE A 32 -4.32 3.69 3.19
C PHE A 32 -5.11 4.97 2.92
N TYR A 33 -6.34 4.85 2.40
CA TYR A 33 -7.20 6.02 2.17
C TYR A 33 -7.42 6.76 3.49
N LYS A 34 -7.12 8.06 3.55
CA LYS A 34 -7.23 8.89 4.77
C LYS A 34 -6.40 8.39 5.96
N ALA A 35 -5.36 7.59 5.74
CA ALA A 35 -4.40 7.22 6.78
C ALA A 35 -3.45 8.41 7.06
N ALA A 36 -3.99 9.44 7.73
CA ALA A 36 -3.42 10.79 7.80
C ALA A 36 -2.00 10.90 8.39
N VAL A 37 -1.52 9.85 9.07
CA VAL A 37 -0.18 9.82 9.70
C VAL A 37 0.72 8.72 9.15
N PHE A 38 0.23 7.87 8.25
CA PHE A 38 0.99 6.71 7.77
C PHE A 38 2.00 7.16 6.70
N ASN A 39 3.28 7.10 7.04
CA ASN A 39 4.38 7.56 6.17
C ASN A 39 5.53 6.55 6.07
N GLN A 40 5.27 5.28 6.37
CA GLN A 40 6.30 4.24 6.30
C GLN A 40 6.67 3.94 4.85
N ASP A 41 7.92 3.58 4.63
CA ASP A 41 8.41 3.14 3.32
C ASP A 41 7.89 1.73 3.02
N ILE A 42 7.10 1.60 1.97
CA ILE A 42 6.58 0.33 1.45
C ILE A 42 7.02 0.10 0.00
N SER A 43 8.09 0.76 -0.44
CA SER A 43 8.67 0.58 -1.79
C SER A 43 9.24 -0.82 -2.03
N SER A 44 9.50 -1.58 -0.96
CA SER A 44 9.90 -2.99 -1.01
C SER A 44 8.76 -3.94 -1.36
N TRP A 45 7.50 -3.49 -1.30
CA TRP A 45 6.37 -4.35 -1.59
C TRP A 45 6.30 -4.67 -3.07
N CYS A 46 6.36 -5.95 -3.38
CA CYS A 46 6.13 -6.48 -4.71
C CYS A 46 4.69 -6.97 -4.83
N VAL A 47 3.92 -6.38 -5.75
CA VAL A 47 2.50 -6.71 -5.98
C VAL A 47 2.27 -7.13 -7.44
N PRO A 48 2.63 -8.37 -7.82
CA PRO A 48 2.68 -8.78 -9.22
C PRO A 48 1.30 -9.00 -9.85
N LEU A 49 0.26 -9.18 -9.05
CA LEU A 49 -1.09 -9.49 -9.54
C LEU A 49 -1.96 -8.25 -9.78
N ILE A 50 -1.49 -7.06 -9.37
CA ILE A 50 -2.16 -5.77 -9.57
C ILE A 50 -1.27 -4.92 -10.48
N LYS A 51 -1.76 -4.55 -11.66
CA LYS A 51 -0.94 -3.96 -12.73
C LYS A 51 -0.72 -2.46 -12.64
N GLU A 52 -1.53 -1.78 -11.83
CA GLU A 52 -1.53 -0.33 -11.67
C GLU A 52 -1.97 0.01 -10.25
N GLU A 53 -1.71 1.24 -9.81
CA GLU A 53 -2.09 1.65 -8.46
C GLU A 53 -3.60 1.45 -8.22
N PRO A 54 -4.00 0.75 -7.15
CA PRO A 54 -5.40 0.56 -6.78
C PRO A 54 -6.13 1.88 -6.53
N ARG A 55 -7.46 1.84 -6.62
CA ARG A 55 -8.28 3.03 -6.44
C ARG A 55 -8.08 3.60 -5.04
N ASN A 56 -7.75 4.89 -4.96
CA ASN A 56 -7.56 5.61 -3.69
C ASN A 56 -6.57 4.94 -2.73
N PHE A 57 -5.59 4.17 -3.23
CA PHE A 57 -4.68 3.37 -2.40
C PHE A 57 -4.08 4.17 -1.24
N SER A 58 -3.64 5.40 -1.50
CA SER A 58 -3.00 6.29 -0.52
C SER A 58 -3.55 7.72 -0.54
N THR A 59 -4.73 7.95 -1.11
CA THR A 59 -5.30 9.30 -1.17
C THR A 59 -5.53 9.85 0.25
N GLU A 60 -5.14 11.12 0.48
CA GLU A 60 -5.17 11.77 1.82
C GLU A 60 -4.25 11.11 2.88
N SER A 61 -3.29 10.27 2.47
CA SER A 61 -2.15 9.83 3.28
C SER A 61 -0.90 10.67 2.96
N PRO A 62 0.06 10.83 3.90
CA PRO A 62 1.33 11.50 3.65
C PRO A 62 2.34 10.65 2.85
N LEU A 63 1.95 9.46 2.36
CA LEU A 63 2.77 8.65 1.46
C LEU A 63 3.15 9.42 0.20
N SER A 64 4.44 9.40 -0.12
CA SER A 64 4.98 9.96 -1.35
C SER A 64 5.17 8.88 -2.41
N PRO A 65 5.19 9.23 -3.72
CA PRO A 65 5.34 8.23 -4.79
C PRO A 65 6.57 7.32 -4.67
N GLY A 66 7.68 7.81 -4.08
CA GLY A 66 8.89 7.01 -3.86
C GLY A 66 8.78 5.97 -2.74
N GLN A 67 7.69 6.00 -1.96
CA GLN A 67 7.43 5.06 -0.89
C GLN A 67 6.36 4.03 -1.28
N LEU A 68 5.80 4.11 -2.50
CA LEU A 68 4.72 3.24 -2.94
C LEU A 68 5.23 1.88 -3.44
N PRO A 69 4.36 0.84 -3.39
CA PRO A 69 4.69 -0.49 -3.89
C PRO A 69 5.02 -0.53 -5.39
N LEU A 70 5.69 -1.59 -5.80
CA LEU A 70 5.86 -1.95 -7.20
C LEU A 70 4.66 -2.76 -7.68
N TRP A 71 3.92 -2.21 -8.64
CA TRP A 71 2.73 -2.81 -9.23
C TRP A 71 3.07 -3.57 -10.51
N GLY A 72 2.62 -4.82 -10.62
CA GLY A 72 2.65 -5.62 -11.84
C GLY A 72 4.01 -6.25 -12.15
N GLU A 73 5.05 -5.42 -12.24
CA GLU A 73 6.43 -5.87 -12.49
C GLU A 73 7.29 -5.65 -11.25
N CYS A 74 7.83 -6.74 -10.71
CA CYS A 74 8.77 -6.70 -9.61
C CYS A 74 10.17 -7.09 -10.13
N PRO A 75 11.24 -6.42 -9.67
CA PRO A 75 12.59 -6.89 -9.93
C PRO A 75 12.80 -8.27 -9.29
N GLU A 76 13.50 -9.15 -10.00
CA GLU A 76 13.96 -10.44 -9.45
C GLU A 76 15.09 -10.30 -8.43
#